data_AF-I2DKL3-F1
#
_entry.id   AF-I2DKL3-F1
#
_cell.length_a   1.000
_cell.length_b   1.000
_cell.length_c   1.000
_cell.angle_alpha   90.00
_cell.angle_beta   90.00
_cell.angle_gamma   90.00
#
_symmetry.space_group_name_H-M   'P 1'
#
loop_
_entity.id
_entity.type
_entity.pdbx_description
1 polymer ?
#
loop_
_entity_poly.entity_id
_entity_poly.type
_entity_poly.pdbx_seq_one_letter_code
_entity_poly.pdbx_strand_id
1 'polypeptide(L)'
;MITPSRYVALAGVFAPLSIATIGGGQAIVADIQRQVVDVHHWMTAAQFVNDFAIARMAPGPGSLLATLIGWQVAGFWGAVIATLALFGPTAFLIYGVAHLWRRHQGARWQVALEAGLRPVAAGMILASAWVLLQALDGGWPARAIALASTACVMLTRVHAVLLIVVGALLLVVMHAIG
;
A
#
# COMPACT_ATOMS: atom_id res chain seq x y z
N MET A 1 0.32 9.31 -34.03
CA MET A 1 -1.15 9.51 -34.01
C MET A 1 -1.64 9.15 -32.61
N ILE A 2 -2.12 10.14 -31.86
CA ILE A 2 -2.57 10.01 -30.47
C ILE A 2 -4.05 9.66 -30.51
N THR A 3 -4.40 8.38 -30.40
CA THR A 3 -5.80 7.95 -30.54
C THR A 3 -6.56 8.24 -29.24
N PRO A 4 -7.74 8.90 -29.27
CA PRO A 4 -8.55 9.16 -28.08
C PRO A 4 -8.92 7.90 -27.27
N SER A 5 -8.83 6.71 -27.88
CA SER A 5 -9.01 5.41 -27.22
C SER A 5 -8.03 5.15 -26.07
N ARG A 6 -6.80 5.68 -26.13
CA ARG A 6 -5.78 5.41 -25.10
C ARG A 6 -6.08 6.11 -23.78
N TYR A 7 -6.65 7.31 -23.83
CA TYR A 7 -7.05 8.07 -22.63
C TYR A 7 -8.21 7.41 -21.89
N VAL A 8 -9.22 6.94 -22.64
CA VAL A 8 -10.37 6.23 -22.08
C VAL A 8 -9.92 4.91 -21.46
N ALA A 9 -9.02 4.19 -22.12
CA ALA A 9 -8.49 2.94 -21.59
C ALA A 9 -7.66 3.16 -20.31
N LEU A 10 -6.79 4.19 -20.26
CA LEU A 10 -6.08 4.57 -19.03
C LEU A 10 -7.05 4.86 -17.88
N ALA A 11 -8.10 5.65 -18.14
CA ALA A 11 -9.12 5.93 -17.14
C ALA A 11 -9.86 4.66 -16.69
N GLY A 12 -10.21 3.78 -17.62
CA GLY A 12 -10.88 2.50 -17.35
C GLY A 12 -10.05 1.51 -16.55
N VAL A 13 -8.71 1.57 -16.64
CA VAL A 13 -7.78 0.74 -15.85
C VAL A 13 -7.60 1.34 -14.45
N PHE A 14 -7.21 2.62 -14.37
CA PHE A 14 -6.79 3.23 -13.11
C PHE A 14 -7.96 3.62 -12.18
N ALA A 15 -9.15 3.92 -12.71
CA ALA A 15 -10.31 4.26 -11.89
C ALA A 15 -10.83 3.12 -11.00
N PRO A 16 -11.05 1.88 -11.49
CA PRO A 16 -11.43 0.78 -10.62
C PRO A 16 -10.27 0.36 -9.68
N LEU A 17 -9.02 0.42 -10.15
CA LEU A 17 -7.83 0.14 -9.33
C LEU A 17 -7.71 1.09 -8.14
N SER A 18 -8.09 2.37 -8.31
CA SER A 18 -8.17 3.35 -7.22
C SER A 18 -9.02 2.83 -6.06
N ILE A 19 -10.21 2.30 -6.36
CA ILE A 19 -11.15 1.79 -5.37
C ILE A 19 -10.64 0.47 -4.76
N ALA A 20 -9.97 -0.35 -5.58
CA ALA A 20 -9.40 -1.63 -5.16
C ALA A 20 -8.11 -1.51 -4.31
N THR A 21 -7.66 -0.29 -3.98
CA THR A 21 -6.45 -0.04 -3.17
C THR A 21 -6.70 -0.28 -1.66
N ILE A 22 -7.35 -1.39 -1.32
CA ILE A 22 -7.63 -1.79 0.06
C ILE A 22 -6.35 -2.42 0.62
N GLY A 23 -5.68 -1.74 1.56
CA GLY A 23 -4.36 -2.14 2.08
C GLY A 23 -3.18 -1.28 1.58
N GLY A 24 -3.46 -0.22 0.81
CA GLY A 24 -2.46 0.76 0.37
C GLY A 24 -1.96 0.53 -1.06
N GLY A 25 -1.29 1.53 -1.63
CA GLY A 25 -0.93 1.59 -3.06
C GLY A 25 -0.06 0.43 -3.58
N GLN A 26 0.50 -0.40 -2.70
CA GLN A 26 1.29 -1.58 -3.05
C GLN A 26 0.45 -2.77 -3.52
N ALA A 27 -0.76 -2.90 -2.96
CA ALA A 27 -1.62 -4.05 -3.22
C ALA A 27 -2.04 -4.14 -4.71
N ILE A 28 -2.07 -2.99 -5.40
CA ILE A 28 -2.51 -2.91 -6.79
C ILE A 28 -1.37 -2.99 -7.81
N VAL A 29 -0.10 -3.02 -7.38
CA VAL A 29 1.06 -2.98 -8.32
C VAL A 29 1.07 -4.20 -9.25
N ALA A 30 0.76 -5.39 -8.72
CA ALA A 30 0.69 -6.61 -9.51
C ALA A 30 -0.43 -6.54 -10.56
N ASP A 31 -1.59 -5.98 -10.21
CA ASP A 31 -2.69 -5.85 -11.17
C ASP A 31 -2.43 -4.73 -12.18
N ILE A 32 -1.75 -3.64 -11.80
CA ILE A 32 -1.26 -2.62 -12.75
C ILE A 32 -0.31 -3.30 -13.76
N GLN A 33 0.67 -4.07 -13.30
CA GLN A 33 1.60 -4.77 -14.20
C GLN A 33 0.84 -5.65 -15.19
N ARG A 34 -0.08 -6.48 -14.71
CA ARG A 34 -0.91 -7.35 -15.55
C ARG A 34 -1.70 -6.54 -16.58
N GLN A 35 -2.37 -5.48 -16.17
CA GLN A 35 -3.19 -4.69 -17.09
C GLN A 35 -2.34 -3.95 -18.14
N VAL A 36 -1.20 -3.40 -17.72
CA VAL A 36 -0.37 -2.53 -18.55
C VAL A 36 0.57 -3.34 -19.48
N VAL A 37 1.05 -4.51 -19.04
CA VAL A 37 1.98 -5.37 -19.79
C VAL A 37 1.26 -6.51 -20.51
N ASP A 38 0.37 -7.23 -19.83
CA ASP A 38 -0.20 -8.49 -20.34
C ASP A 38 -1.55 -8.30 -21.06
N VAL A 39 -2.37 -7.34 -20.63
CA VAL A 39 -3.71 -7.10 -21.22
C VAL A 39 -3.65 -6.05 -22.32
N HIS A 40 -3.09 -4.87 -22.01
CA HIS A 40 -3.08 -3.74 -22.94
C HIS A 40 -1.79 -3.61 -23.74
N HIS A 41 -0.74 -4.35 -23.37
CA HIS A 41 0.58 -4.33 -24.04
C HIS A 41 1.12 -2.91 -24.27
N TRP A 42 0.89 -2.00 -23.33
CA TRP A 42 1.33 -0.61 -23.43
C TRP A 42 2.83 -0.45 -23.19
N MET A 43 3.44 -1.37 -22.45
CA MET A 43 4.87 -1.42 -22.19
C MET A 43 5.33 -2.85 -21.94
N THR A 44 6.64 -3.08 -22.04
CA THR A 44 7.25 -4.36 -21.72
C THR A 44 7.43 -4.53 -20.21
N ALA A 45 7.58 -5.77 -19.75
CA ALA A 45 7.88 -6.06 -18.35
C ALA A 45 9.16 -5.32 -17.87
N ALA A 46 10.18 -5.22 -18.72
CA ALA A 46 11.42 -4.50 -18.41
C ALA A 46 11.19 -2.99 -18.23
N GLN A 47 10.37 -2.38 -19.11
CA GLN A 47 9.99 -0.96 -18.97
C GLN A 47 9.20 -0.71 -17.69
N PHE A 48 8.25 -1.61 -17.37
CA PHE A 48 7.48 -1.52 -16.12
C PHE A 48 8.38 -1.60 -14.89
N VAL A 49 9.34 -2.52 -14.85
CA VAL A 49 10.28 -2.64 -13.72
C VAL A 49 11.16 -1.40 -13.60
N ASN A 50 11.60 -0.82 -14.72
CA ASN A 50 12.38 0.41 -14.71
C ASN A 50 11.58 1.59 -14.17
N ASP A 51 10.35 1.79 -14.64
CA ASP A 51 9.46 2.86 -14.15
C ASP A 51 9.07 2.64 -12.69
N PHE A 52 8.89 1.39 -12.27
CA PHE A 52 8.71 1.01 -10.87
C PHE A 52 9.93 1.37 -10.02
N ALA A 53 11.13 1.07 -10.48
CA ALA A 53 12.36 1.44 -9.79
C ALA A 53 12.50 2.96 -9.67
N ILE A 54 12.22 3.71 -10.74
CA ILE A 54 12.21 5.18 -10.74
C ILE A 54 11.20 5.72 -9.73
N ALA A 55 9.97 5.20 -9.74
CA ALA A 55 8.93 5.61 -8.78
C ALA A 55 9.29 5.32 -7.32
N ARG A 56 10.17 4.34 -7.07
CA ARG A 56 10.68 4.01 -5.72
C ARG A 56 11.88 4.84 -5.29
N MET A 57 12.73 5.21 -6.24
CA MET A 57 13.89 6.08 -5.97
C MET A 57 13.47 7.54 -5.80
N ALA A 58 12.40 7.97 -6.47
CA ALA A 58 11.87 9.32 -6.31
C ALA A 58 11.29 9.49 -4.90
N PRO A 59 11.70 10.53 -4.14
CA PRO A 59 11.04 10.88 -2.89
C PRO A 59 9.62 11.38 -3.22
N GLY A 60 8.62 10.51 -3.07
CA GLY A 60 7.25 10.84 -3.40
C GLY A 60 6.26 9.71 -3.10
N PRO A 61 4.96 9.97 -3.31
CA PRO A 61 3.93 8.97 -3.08
C PRO A 61 4.10 7.82 -4.08
N GLY A 62 3.92 6.58 -3.62
CA GLY A 62 4.03 5.38 -4.46
C GLY A 62 3.08 5.35 -5.67
N SER A 63 2.12 6.27 -5.73
CA SER A 63 1.26 6.55 -6.88
C SER A 63 1.99 7.14 -8.09
N LEU A 64 3.24 7.60 -7.95
CA LEU A 64 4.07 8.12 -9.06
C LEU A 64 4.18 7.13 -10.22
N LEU A 65 4.11 5.83 -9.94
CA LEU A 65 4.10 4.78 -10.95
C LEU A 65 2.96 4.96 -11.96
N ALA A 66 1.74 5.27 -11.50
CA ALA A 66 0.59 5.46 -12.40
C ALA A 66 0.76 6.69 -13.31
N THR A 67 1.36 7.75 -12.78
CA THR A 67 1.68 8.97 -13.52
C THR A 67 2.75 8.72 -14.59
N LEU A 68 3.81 7.97 -14.26
CA LEU A 68 4.85 7.58 -15.22
C LEU A 68 4.30 6.66 -16.31
N ILE A 69 3.47 5.69 -15.95
CA ILE A 69 2.78 4.82 -16.91
C ILE A 69 1.91 5.67 -17.85
N GLY A 70 1.09 6.57 -17.30
CA GLY A 70 0.28 7.48 -18.11
C GLY A 70 1.11 8.34 -19.06
N TRP A 71 2.28 8.81 -18.61
CA TRP A 71 3.23 9.55 -19.44
C TRP A 71 3.73 8.70 -20.61
N GLN A 72 4.14 7.46 -20.37
CA GLN A 72 4.64 6.57 -21.42
C GLN A 72 3.56 6.22 -22.45
N VAL A 73 2.32 6.00 -22.02
CA VAL A 73 1.23 5.55 -22.91
C VAL A 73 0.71 6.67 -23.82
N ALA A 74 0.54 7.89 -23.30
CA ALA A 74 -0.12 8.98 -24.02
C ALA A 74 0.47 10.38 -23.73
N GLY A 75 1.73 10.45 -23.30
CA GLY A 75 2.46 11.69 -23.03
C GLY A 75 1.93 12.44 -21.80
N PHE A 76 2.20 13.74 -21.73
CA PHE A 76 1.82 14.59 -20.61
C PHE A 76 0.33 14.47 -20.23
N TRP A 77 -0.58 14.47 -21.21
CA TRP A 77 -2.02 14.32 -20.95
C TRP A 77 -2.39 12.94 -20.42
N GLY A 78 -1.66 11.90 -20.82
CA GLY A 78 -1.84 10.55 -20.26
C GLY A 78 -1.44 10.49 -18.80
N ALA A 79 -0.36 11.20 -18.42
CA ALA A 79 0.07 11.32 -17.03
C ALA A 79 -0.99 12.00 -16.14
N VAL A 80 -1.58 13.10 -16.64
CA VAL A 80 -2.66 13.81 -15.94
C VAL A 80 -3.89 12.92 -15.78
N ILE A 81 -4.32 12.24 -16.84
CA ILE A 81 -5.52 11.40 -16.82
C ILE A 81 -5.33 10.18 -15.93
N ALA A 82 -4.17 9.50 -15.99
CA ALA A 82 -3.89 8.36 -15.11
C ALA A 82 -3.89 8.78 -13.63
N THR A 83 -3.34 9.96 -13.33
CA THR A 83 -3.31 10.50 -11.96
C THR A 83 -4.73 10.85 -11.48
N LEU A 84 -5.51 11.55 -12.31
CA LEU A 84 -6.90 11.89 -11.97
C LEU A 84 -7.79 10.65 -11.88
N ALA A 85 -7.59 9.64 -12.71
CA ALA A 85 -8.31 8.38 -12.63
C ALA A 85 -7.93 7.60 -11.37
N LEU A 86 -6.66 7.64 -10.95
CA LEU A 86 -6.22 6.98 -9.72
C LEU A 86 -6.70 7.69 -8.44
N PHE A 87 -6.84 9.02 -8.42
CA PHE A 87 -7.24 9.75 -7.21
C PHE A 87 -8.71 10.18 -7.19
N GLY A 88 -9.29 10.48 -8.34
CA GLY A 88 -10.65 11.00 -8.49
C GLY A 88 -11.74 10.14 -7.85
N PRO A 89 -11.88 8.85 -8.20
CA PRO A 89 -12.97 8.03 -7.66
C PRO A 89 -12.82 7.81 -6.15
N THR A 90 -11.61 7.58 -5.64
CA THR A 90 -11.38 7.46 -4.19
C THR A 90 -11.64 8.78 -3.46
N ALA A 91 -11.21 9.93 -4.00
CA ALA A 91 -11.51 11.23 -3.42
C ALA A 91 -13.01 11.51 -3.36
N PHE A 92 -13.75 11.18 -4.43
CA PHE A 92 -15.19 11.34 -4.48
C PHE A 92 -15.91 10.40 -3.48
N LEU A 93 -15.47 9.15 -3.39
CA LEU A 93 -15.99 8.18 -2.42
C LEU A 93 -15.76 8.65 -0.99
N ILE A 94 -14.53 9.06 -0.65
CA ILE A 94 -14.20 9.55 0.69
C ILE A 94 -15.01 10.82 1.00
N TYR A 95 -15.14 11.73 0.04
CA TYR A 95 -15.96 12.93 0.22
C TYR A 95 -17.43 12.57 0.48
N GLY A 96 -18.00 11.64 -0.28
CA GLY A 96 -19.38 11.17 -0.11
C GLY A 96 -19.60 10.50 1.25
N VAL A 97 -18.70 9.61 1.64
CA VAL A 97 -18.72 8.95 2.96
C VAL A 97 -18.58 9.98 4.07
N ALA A 98 -17.62 10.90 3.98
CA ALA A 98 -17.40 11.93 4.98
C ALA A 98 -18.59 12.90 5.09
N HIS A 99 -19.24 13.24 3.97
CA HIS A 99 -20.44 14.06 3.97
C HIS A 99 -21.61 13.34 4.64
N LEU A 100 -21.86 12.07 4.30
CA LEU A 100 -22.88 11.25 4.95
C LEU A 100 -22.59 11.06 6.44
N TRP A 101 -21.32 10.88 6.79
CA TRP A 101 -20.87 10.74 8.17
C TRP A 101 -21.14 12.01 8.97
N ARG A 102 -20.80 13.19 8.43
CA ARG A 102 -21.12 14.49 9.05
C ARG A 102 -22.61 14.72 9.20
N ARG A 103 -23.41 14.35 8.18
CA ARG A 103 -24.87 14.55 8.19
C ARG A 103 -25.58 13.71 9.25
N HIS A 104 -25.05 12.53 9.60
CA HIS A 104 -25.64 11.62 10.58
C HIS A 104 -24.85 11.55 11.90
N GLN A 105 -24.06 12.58 12.22
CA GLN A 105 -23.28 12.65 13.46
C GLN A 105 -24.16 12.37 14.69
N GLY A 106 -23.83 11.31 15.42
CA GLY A 106 -24.55 10.88 16.63
C GLY A 106 -25.60 9.78 16.42
N ALA A 107 -25.77 9.29 15.19
CA ALA A 107 -26.67 8.15 14.95
C ALA A 107 -26.11 6.86 15.58
N ARG A 108 -27.00 6.03 16.15
CA ARG A 108 -26.63 4.76 16.83
C ARG A 108 -25.82 3.81 15.93
N TRP A 109 -26.04 3.87 14.62
CA TRP A 109 -25.29 3.06 13.64
C TRP A 109 -23.83 3.51 13.50
N GLN A 110 -23.52 4.81 13.61
CA GLN A 110 -22.14 5.31 13.54
C GLN A 110 -21.32 4.88 14.75
N VAL A 111 -21.90 5.01 15.94
CA VAL A 111 -21.26 4.60 17.19
C VAL A 111 -21.04 3.09 17.22
N ALA A 112 -22.03 2.30 16.77
CA ALA A 112 -21.89 0.85 16.64
C ALA A 112 -20.80 0.46 15.63
N LEU A 113 -20.75 1.14 14.48
CA LEU A 113 -19.76 0.90 13.44
C LEU A 113 -18.35 1.26 13.92
N GLU A 114 -18.18 2.40 14.57
CA GLU A 114 -16.90 2.83 15.13
C GLU A 114 -16.41 1.90 16.26
N ALA A 115 -17.34 1.46 17.12
CA ALA A 115 -17.04 0.47 18.15
C ALA A 115 -16.66 -0.91 17.57
N GLY A 116 -17.22 -1.30 16.43
CA GLY A 116 -16.87 -2.53 15.72
C GLY A 116 -15.58 -2.44 14.90
N LEU A 117 -15.32 -1.31 14.25
CA LEU A 117 -14.12 -1.13 13.41
C LEU A 117 -12.83 -1.09 14.22
N ARG A 118 -12.84 -0.49 15.41
CA ARG A 118 -11.65 -0.41 16.29
C ARG A 118 -11.03 -1.79 16.59
N PRO A 119 -11.76 -2.78 17.12
CA PRO A 119 -11.21 -4.11 17.38
C PRO A 119 -10.90 -4.88 16.09
N VAL A 120 -11.66 -4.68 15.00
CA VAL A 120 -11.36 -5.31 13.70
C VAL A 120 -10.02 -4.82 13.14
N ALA A 121 -9.77 -3.51 13.16
CA ALA A 121 -8.50 -2.95 12.73
C ALA A 121 -7.33 -3.47 13.59
N ALA A 122 -7.52 -3.52 14.92
CA ALA A 122 -6.52 -4.09 15.83
C ALA A 122 -6.26 -5.57 15.53
N GLY A 123 -7.31 -6.36 15.30
CA GLY A 123 -7.21 -7.78 14.93
C GLY A 123 -6.51 -8.00 13.60
N MET A 124 -6.77 -7.14 12.59
CA MET A 124 -6.08 -7.20 11.30
C MET A 124 -4.58 -6.90 11.45
N ILE A 125 -4.22 -5.86 12.22
CA ILE A 125 -2.81 -5.53 12.48
C ILE A 125 -2.12 -6.70 13.18
N LEU A 126 -2.75 -7.29 14.19
CA LEU A 126 -2.24 -8.46 14.89
C LEU A 126 -2.10 -9.68 13.97
N ALA A 127 -3.06 -9.91 13.08
CA ALA A 127 -2.99 -11.00 12.10
C ALA A 127 -1.84 -10.79 11.11
N SER A 128 -1.63 -9.58 10.62
CA SER A 128 -0.49 -9.25 9.76
C SER A 128 0.85 -9.46 10.48
N ALA A 129 0.95 -9.02 11.74
CA ALA A 129 2.13 -9.27 12.57
C ALA A 129 2.37 -10.76 12.77
N TRP A 130 1.31 -11.55 12.99
CA TRP A 130 1.40 -12.99 13.16
C TRP A 130 1.88 -13.72 11.89
N VAL A 131 1.40 -13.31 10.71
CA VAL A 131 1.89 -13.83 9.42
C VAL A 131 3.37 -13.52 9.24
N LEU A 132 3.79 -12.29 9.55
CA LEU A 132 5.19 -11.89 9.45
C LEU A 132 6.08 -12.70 10.41
N LEU A 133 5.62 -12.94 11.65
CA LEU A 133 6.32 -13.77 12.63
C LEU A 133 6.51 -15.22 12.16
N GLN A 134 5.54 -15.78 11.43
CA GLN A 134 5.66 -17.13 10.88
C GLN A 134 6.59 -17.20 9.67
N ALA A 135 6.75 -16.10 8.94
CA ALA A 135 7.66 -16.01 7.81
C ALA A 135 9.14 -15.81 8.21
N LEU A 136 9.44 -15.71 9.52
CA LEU A 136 10.82 -15.61 10.01
C LEU A 136 11.47 -17.00 10.06
N ASP A 137 12.48 -17.21 9.22
CA ASP A 137 13.26 -18.47 9.15
C ASP A 137 14.19 -18.72 10.35
N GLY A 138 14.20 -17.83 11.36
CA GLY A 138 15.14 -17.88 12.50
C GLY A 138 14.73 -18.78 13.68
N GLY A 139 13.70 -19.63 13.53
CA GLY A 139 13.28 -20.60 14.56
C GLY A 139 12.71 -20.01 15.86
N TRP A 140 12.69 -20.80 16.94
CA TRP A 140 12.23 -20.39 18.28
C TRP A 140 12.92 -19.11 18.84
N PRO A 141 14.24 -18.91 18.68
CA PRO A 141 14.88 -17.71 19.22
C PRO A 141 14.48 -16.41 18.49
N ALA A 142 14.25 -16.45 17.17
CA ALA A 142 13.75 -15.27 16.45
C ALA A 142 12.33 -14.88 16.89
N ARG A 143 11.47 -15.86 17.18
CA ARG A 143 10.12 -15.63 17.73
C ARG A 143 10.17 -15.05 19.15
N ALA A 144 11.09 -15.54 19.98
CA ALA A 144 11.31 -15.01 21.33
C ALA A 144 11.81 -13.57 21.30
N ILE A 145 12.77 -13.23 20.42
CA ILE A 145 13.26 -11.86 20.24
C ILE A 145 12.15 -10.94 19.73
N ALA A 146 11.34 -11.39 18.78
CA ALA A 146 10.23 -10.59 18.24
C ALA A 146 9.10 -10.36 19.26
N LEU A 147 8.78 -11.34 20.10
CA LEU A 147 7.84 -11.16 21.21
C LEU A 147 8.40 -10.25 22.30
N ALA A 148 9.68 -10.44 22.67
CA ALA A 148 10.36 -9.60 23.65
C ALA A 148 10.47 -8.14 23.17
N SER A 149 10.79 -7.92 21.89
CA SER A 149 10.84 -6.58 21.30
C SER A 149 9.47 -5.92 21.25
N THR A 150 8.42 -6.67 20.87
CA THR A 150 7.03 -6.19 20.88
C THR A 150 6.59 -5.81 22.29
N ALA A 151 6.83 -6.66 23.29
CA ALA A 151 6.51 -6.37 24.68
C ALA A 151 7.29 -5.16 25.21
N CYS A 152 8.56 -5.03 24.85
CA CYS A 152 9.40 -3.90 25.25
C CYS A 152 8.92 -2.57 24.61
N VAL A 153 8.47 -2.58 23.35
CA VAL A 153 7.83 -1.41 22.70
C VAL A 153 6.51 -1.04 23.38
N MET A 154 5.69 -2.03 23.74
CA MET A 154 4.40 -1.77 24.37
C MET A 154 4.52 -1.24 25.81
N LEU A 155 5.58 -1.64 26.53
CA LEU A 155 5.82 -1.25 27.91
C LEU A 155 6.72 -0.01 28.07
N THR A 156 7.45 0.39 27.02
CA THR A 156 8.43 1.48 27.11
C THR A 156 8.25 2.50 25.99
N ARG A 157 8.30 3.82 26.30
CA ARG A 157 8.26 4.91 25.29
C ARG A 157 9.57 5.06 24.50
N VAL A 158 10.28 3.97 24.24
CA VAL A 158 11.58 3.99 23.57
C VAL A 158 11.37 4.04 22.06
N HIS A 159 12.17 4.87 21.37
CA HIS A 159 12.09 5.06 19.93
C HIS A 159 12.29 3.72 19.20
N ALA A 160 11.34 3.35 18.33
CA ALA A 160 11.32 2.10 17.59
C ALA A 160 12.63 1.78 16.86
N VAL A 161 13.37 2.82 16.45
CA VAL A 161 14.68 2.71 15.78
C VAL A 161 15.72 1.99 16.65
N LEU A 162 15.80 2.29 17.95
CA LEU A 162 16.80 1.71 18.84
C LEU A 162 16.52 0.22 19.12
N LEU A 163 15.24 -0.13 19.15
CA LEU A 163 14.75 -1.50 19.33
C LEU A 163 15.01 -2.38 18.10
N ILE A 164 14.90 -1.80 16.89
CA ILE A 164 15.27 -2.48 15.64
C ILE A 164 16.78 -2.77 15.60
N VAL A 165 17.61 -1.81 16.01
CA VAL A 165 19.09 -1.97 16.03
C VAL A 165 19.52 -3.06 17.01
N VAL A 166 18.95 -3.05 18.24
CA VAL A 166 19.28 -4.07 19.26
C VAL A 166 18.76 -5.45 18.86
N GLY A 167 17.55 -5.55 18.30
CA GLY A 167 17.00 -6.81 17.80
C GLY A 167 17.82 -7.40 16.65
N ALA A 168 18.27 -6.56 15.72
CA ALA A 168 19.15 -6.98 14.62
C ALA A 168 20.52 -7.45 15.14
N LEU A 169 21.13 -6.72 16.08
CA LEU A 169 22.41 -7.09 16.69
C LEU A 169 22.33 -8.42 17.43
N LEU A 170 21.27 -8.65 18.22
CA LEU A 170 21.08 -9.91 18.94
C LEU A 170 20.91 -11.10 17.99
N LEU A 171 20.16 -10.91 16.90
CA LEU A 171 19.96 -11.97 15.90
C LEU A 171 21.26 -12.33 15.17
N VAL A 172 22.08 -11.33 14.82
CA VAL A 172 23.41 -11.54 14.22
C VAL A 172 24.36 -12.23 15.20
N VAL A 173 24.39 -11.81 16.46
CA VAL A 173 25.24 -12.45 17.49
C VAL A 173 24.82 -13.89 17.74
N MET A 174 23.52 -14.17 17.80
CA MET A 174 23.03 -15.55 17.95
C MET A 174 23.35 -16.43 16.74
N HIS A 175 23.36 -15.88 15.53
CA HIS A 175 23.72 -16.61 14.30
C HIS A 175 25.23 -16.76 14.10
N ALA A 176 26.05 -15.95 14.78
CA ALA A 176 27.51 -16.04 14.73
C ALA A 176 28.11 -17.01 15.76
N ILE A 177 27.32 -17.41 16.77
CA ILE A 177 27.75 -18.30 17.87
C ILE A 177 27.27 -19.75 17.67
N GLY A 178 26.37 -20.01 16.71
CA GLY A 178 25.89 -21.35 16.32
C GLY A 178 26.24 -21.68 14.88
#